data_AF-A0A9W5X753-F1
#
_entry.id   AF-A0A9W5X753-F1
#
_cell.length_a   1.000
_cell.length_b   1.000
_cell.length_c   1.000
_cell.angle_alpha   90.00
_cell.angle_beta   90.00
_cell.angle_gamma   90.00
#
_symmetry.space_group_name_H-M   'P 1'
#
loop_
_entity.id
_entity.type
_entity.pdbx_description
1 polymer ?
#
loop_
_entity_poly.entity_id
_entity_poly.type
_entity_poly.pdbx_seq_one_letter_code
_entity_poly.pdbx_strand_id
1 'polypeptide(L)' 'MRELIGECQLCGKPVYCENGFFDGEQMNGKLTCNSCAEKIESTEENGQT' A
#
# COMPACT_ATOMS: atom_id res chain seq x y z
N MET A 1 -4.59 -4.29 17.98
CA MET A 1 -4.43 -2.81 18.00
C MET A 1 -4.45 -2.34 16.56
N ARG A 2 -5.14 -1.23 16.27
CA ARG A 2 -5.19 -0.64 14.92
C ARG A 2 -4.73 0.81 15.01
N GLU A 3 -3.66 1.12 14.33
CA GLU A 3 -3.00 2.42 14.35
C GLU A 3 -3.11 3.04 12.96
N LEU A 4 -3.66 4.25 12.88
CA LEU A 4 -3.70 5.00 11.62
C LEU A 4 -2.29 5.53 11.32
N ILE A 5 -1.75 5.17 10.17
CA ILE A 5 -0.43 5.63 9.71
C ILE A 5 -0.58 6.89 8.86
N GLY A 6 -1.63 6.95 8.02
CA GLY A 6 -1.89 8.09 7.16
C GLY A 6 -2.91 7.76 6.08
N GLU A 7 -2.94 8.58 5.03
CA GLU A 7 -3.81 8.37 3.87
C GLU A 7 -2.99 7.94 2.65
N CYS A 8 -3.51 6.97 1.90
CA CYS A 8 -2.94 6.54 0.63
C CYS A 8 -2.92 7.71 -0.35
N GLN A 9 -1.75 8.06 -0.86
CA GLN A 9 -1.58 9.20 -1.76
C GLN A 9 -2.18 8.99 -3.16
N LEU A 10 -2.69 7.78 -3.46
CA LEU A 10 -3.31 7.46 -4.75
C LEU A 10 -4.83 7.42 -4.71
N CYS A 11 -5.43 6.95 -3.62
CA CYS A 11 -6.89 6.80 -3.51
C CYS A 11 -7.51 7.48 -2.29
N GLY A 12 -6.71 8.11 -1.42
CA GLY A 12 -7.17 8.78 -0.21
C GLY A 12 -7.68 7.85 0.89
N LYS A 13 -7.63 6.52 0.69
CA LYS A 13 -8.04 5.57 1.72
C LYS A 13 -7.06 5.60 2.90
N PRO A 14 -7.54 5.48 4.14
CA PRO A 14 -6.67 5.39 5.30
C PRO A 14 -5.85 4.09 5.30
N VAL A 15 -4.57 4.20 5.62
CA VAL A 15 -3.60 3.11 5.74
C VAL A 15 -3.30 2.89 7.21
N TYR A 16 -3.30 1.63 7.63
CA TYR A 16 -3.18 1.26 9.04
C TYR A 16 -2.03 0.27 9.28
N CYS A 17 -1.50 0.31 10.50
CA CYS A 17 -0.87 -0.85 11.11
C CYS A 17 -1.93 -1.58 11.94
N GLU A 18 -2.20 -2.83 11.61
CA GLU A 18 -3.15 -3.67 12.33
C GLU A 18 -2.43 -4.89 12.91
N ASN A 19 -2.43 -5.01 14.24
CA ASN A 19 -1.82 -6.11 14.98
C ASN A 19 -0.34 -6.35 14.62
N GLY A 20 0.41 -5.27 14.36
CA GLY A 20 1.83 -5.32 13.98
C GLY A 20 2.08 -5.55 12.49
N PHE A 21 1.03 -5.63 11.67
CA PHE A 21 1.13 -5.74 10.21
C PHE A 21 0.74 -4.42 9.55
N PHE A 22 1.58 -3.94 8.65
CA PHE A 22 1.35 -2.71 7.90
C PHE A 22 0.54 -2.99 6.63
N ASP A 23 -0.65 -2.39 6.50
CA ASP A 23 -1.57 -2.55 5.36
C ASP A 23 -1.31 -1.53 4.25
N GLY A 24 -0.04 -1.42 3.86
CA GLY A 24 0.39 -0.52 2.81
C GLY A 24 1.87 -0.68 2.48
N GLU A 25 2.34 0.18 1.58
CA GLU A 25 3.71 0.26 1.13
C GLU A 25 4.23 1.69 1.23
N GLN A 26 5.54 1.81 1.48
CA GLN A 26 6.26 3.06 1.43
C GLN A 26 7.38 2.95 0.41
N MET A 27 7.19 3.59 -0.75
CA MET A 27 8.17 3.58 -1.84
C MET A 27 8.51 5.02 -2.22
N ASN A 28 9.79 5.37 -2.25
CA ASN A 28 10.27 6.72 -2.56
C ASN A 28 9.60 7.83 -1.70
N GLY A 29 9.32 7.52 -0.43
CA GLY A 29 8.64 8.44 0.49
C GLY A 29 7.14 8.62 0.24
N LYS A 30 6.54 7.83 -0.66
CA LYS A 30 5.09 7.84 -0.89
C LYS A 30 4.39 6.73 -0.12
N LEU A 31 3.31 7.08 0.56
CA LEU A 31 2.45 6.14 1.28
C LEU A 31 1.33 5.65 0.36
N THR A 32 1.28 4.34 0.12
CA THR A 32 0.27 3.69 -0.71
C THR A 32 -0.40 2.54 0.02
N CYS A 33 -1.69 2.30 -0.19
CA CYS A 33 -2.34 1.09 0.31
C CYS A 33 -2.00 -0.12 -0.60
N ASN A 34 -2.09 -1.32 -0.05
CA ASN A 34 -1.80 -2.56 -0.78
C ASN A 34 -2.56 -2.66 -2.11
N SER A 35 -3.86 -2.37 -2.12
CA SER A 35 -4.67 -2.43 -3.36
C SER A 35 -4.21 -1.47 -4.46
N CYS A 36 -3.50 -0.39 -4.11
CA CYS A 36 -2.94 0.53 -5.10
C CYS A 36 -1.54 0.10 -5.52
N ALA A 37 -0.74 -0.45 -4.59
CA ALA A 37 0.60 -0.94 -4.89
C ALA A 37 0.58 -2.18 -5.80
N GLU A 38 -0.31 -3.14 -5.52
CA GLU A 38 -0.52 -4.32 -6.39
C GLU A 38 -0.81 -3.93 -7.84
N LYS A 39 -1.56 -2.85 -8.07
CA LYS A 39 -1.88 -2.34 -9.42
C LYS A 39 -0.69 -1.71 -10.11
N ILE A 40 0.26 -1.13 -9.35
CA ILE A 40 1.48 -0.56 -9.90
C ILE A 40 2.40 -1.70 -10.34
N GLU A 41 2.63 -2.68 -9.47
CA GLU A 41 3.48 -3.85 -9.77
C GLU A 41 2.94 -4.66 -10.96
N SER A 42 1.61 -4.76 -11.10
CA SER A 42 0.96 -5.39 -12.26
C SER A 42 1.31 -4.76 -13.62
N THR A 43 1.89 -3.55 -13.64
CA THR A 43 2.23 -2.83 -14.87
C THR A 43 3.67 -3.09 -15.33
N GLU A 44 4.52 -3.74 -14.51
CA GLU A 44 5.94 -3.97 -14.85
C GLU A 44 6.33 -5.44 -15.07
N GLU A 45 5.45 -6.42 -14.86
CA GLU A 45 5.78 -7.83 -15.15
C GLU A 45 4.67 -8.60 -15.89
N ASN A 46 4.85 -8.80 -17.20
CA ASN A 46 4.47 -10.06 -17.85
C ASN A 46 5.31 -11.18 -17.20
N GLY A 47 4.78 -11.83 -16.16
CA GLY A 47 5.57 -12.81 -15.40
C GLY A 47 4.76 -13.74 -14.50
N GLN A 48 3.62 -14.24 -14.97
CA GLN A 48 2.90 -15.33 -14.31
C GLN A 48 3.22 -16.65 -15.06
N THR A 49 4.21 -17.41 -14.56
CA THR A 49 4.42 -18.84 -14.88
C THR A 49 4.10 -19.70 -13.69
#